data_AF-A0AAQ3Q1P3-F1
#
_entry.id   AF-A0AAQ3Q1P3-F1
#
_cell.length_a   1.000
_cell.length_b   1.000
_cell.length_c   1.000
_cell.angle_alpha   90.00
_cell.angle_beta   90.00
_cell.angle_gamma   90.00
#
_symmetry.space_group_name_H-M   'P 1'
#
loop_
_entity.id
_entity.type
_entity.pdbx_description
1 polymer ?
#
loop_
_entity_poly.entity_id
_entity_poly.type
_entity_poly.pdbx_seq_one_letter_code
_entity_poly.pdbx_strand_id
1 'polypeptide(L)'
;MCTSHGRSPLVSKIRDVFAIQLFCLVLAEMLLADEGGRLRELSRSRMEMQHDLLDNGMLMSWRTDHTIYVGVQDGLKKADKISELPGQPGKAVFDQYAGYVTVDETSGKALFYYFAEAVEDPSTKPLVLWLNGGPGCSSLGGAMLEIGPFFVNRDNRTLSRNKYAWNNVANMLFLESPAGVGFSYSNRTSDYNNTGDRSTAADAYIFLINWLERFPEYKGHSFFITGQSYGGHYIPQLANTILSNNKIMNTTMINLKGVAIGNAYLDDDTNTRATVDYYWTHAMISKGTHTTVQENCGFNGTYTGLCRTAIEAANNEKGLVDESNIYASFCWDASDPQQQHASV
;
A
#
# COMPACT_ATOMS: atom_id res chain seq x y z
N MET A 1 -4.15 37.07 8.79
CA MET A 1 -2.93 37.90 8.66
C MET A 1 -1.86 37.32 9.57
N CYS A 2 -0.84 36.69 8.98
CA CYS A 2 0.51 36.55 9.54
C CYS A 2 1.42 36.24 8.34
N THR A 3 2.26 37.19 7.99
CA THR A 3 3.25 37.10 6.92
C THR A 3 4.63 36.79 7.49
N SER A 4 5.25 35.75 6.91
CA SER A 4 6.67 35.64 6.56
C SER A 4 7.74 35.40 7.64
N HIS A 5 8.57 34.35 7.48
CA HIS A 5 9.99 34.41 7.06
C HIS A 5 10.74 33.09 7.34
N GLY A 6 11.67 32.72 6.46
CA GLY A 6 12.84 31.91 6.80
C GLY A 6 12.85 30.44 6.35
N ARG A 7 13.50 30.15 5.21
CA ARG A 7 13.96 28.79 4.87
C ARG A 7 14.98 28.32 5.92
N SER A 8 14.76 27.15 6.53
CA SER A 8 15.75 26.47 7.36
C SER A 8 16.53 25.40 6.55
N PRO A 9 17.79 25.09 6.89
CA PRO A 9 18.66 24.21 6.08
C PRO A 9 18.34 22.70 6.23
N LEU A 10 17.33 22.33 7.01
CA LEU A 10 17.06 20.94 7.36
C LEU A 10 16.44 20.11 6.22
N VAL A 11 15.79 20.78 5.26
CA VAL A 11 15.16 20.15 4.08
C VAL A 11 16.20 19.54 3.12
N SER A 12 17.47 19.93 3.25
CA SER A 12 18.57 19.38 2.45
C SER A 12 18.96 17.95 2.86
N LYS A 13 18.85 17.59 4.14
CA LYS A 13 19.36 16.30 4.65
C LYS A 13 18.37 15.13 4.52
N ILE A 14 17.06 15.41 4.46
CA ILE A 14 16.02 14.42 4.15
C ILE A 14 16.06 14.06 2.65
N ARG A 15 16.53 14.99 1.81
CA ARG A 15 16.67 14.83 0.37
C ARG A 15 17.70 13.76 -0.02
N ASP A 16 18.73 13.59 0.80
CA ASP A 16 19.80 12.62 0.54
C ASP A 16 19.36 11.20 0.93
N VAL A 17 18.50 11.03 1.95
CA VAL A 17 18.03 9.70 2.40
C VAL A 17 17.08 9.05 1.38
N PHE A 18 16.18 9.81 0.76
CA PHE A 18 15.29 9.31 -0.29
C PHE A 18 16.00 9.09 -1.63
N ALA A 19 16.99 9.93 -1.96
CA ALA A 19 17.84 9.71 -3.14
C ALA A 19 18.70 8.44 -2.98
N ILE A 20 19.17 8.14 -1.76
CA ILE A 20 19.91 6.91 -1.46
C ILE A 20 19.00 5.67 -1.59
N GLN A 21 17.72 5.73 -1.18
CA GLN A 21 16.78 4.62 -1.40
C GLN A 21 16.50 4.36 -2.89
N LEU A 22 16.35 5.42 -3.69
CA LEU A 22 16.17 5.29 -5.14
C LEU A 22 17.46 4.82 -5.84
N PHE A 23 18.64 5.23 -5.36
CA PHE A 23 19.93 4.78 -5.89
C PHE A 23 20.22 3.31 -5.54
N CYS A 24 19.78 2.83 -4.38
CA CYS A 24 19.82 1.40 -4.03
C CYS A 24 18.91 0.55 -4.93
N LEU A 25 17.75 1.07 -5.36
CA LEU A 25 16.87 0.40 -6.33
C LEU A 25 17.51 0.28 -7.72
N VAL A 26 18.26 1.30 -8.16
CA VAL A 26 18.97 1.28 -9.46
C VAL A 26 20.24 0.40 -9.41
N LEU A 27 20.94 0.33 -8.27
CA LEU A 27 22.07 -0.59 -8.10
C LEU A 27 21.62 -2.06 -7.93
N ALA A 28 20.40 -2.31 -7.48
CA ALA A 28 19.81 -3.65 -7.46
C ALA A 28 19.60 -4.22 -8.87
N GLU A 29 19.40 -3.39 -9.91
CA GLU A 29 19.40 -3.86 -11.30
C GLU A 29 20.78 -4.38 -11.76
N MET A 30 21.87 -3.96 -11.13
CA MET A 30 23.23 -4.45 -11.43
C MET A 30 23.63 -5.70 -10.64
N LEU A 31 22.81 -6.11 -9.66
CA LEU A 31 23.00 -7.32 -8.89
C LEU A 31 21.72 -8.13 -8.98
N LEU A 32 21.63 -9.00 -10.00
CA LEU A 32 20.58 -10.02 -10.14
C LEU A 32 20.57 -10.96 -8.92
N ALA A 33 20.01 -10.49 -7.81
CA ALA A 33 19.50 -11.33 -6.76
C ALA A 33 18.10 -11.77 -7.20
N ASP A 34 17.86 -13.07 -7.26
CA ASP A 34 16.53 -13.64 -7.48
C ASP A 34 15.64 -13.27 -6.27
N GLU A 35 15.07 -12.07 -6.29
CA GLU A 35 14.16 -11.57 -5.24
C GLU A 35 12.95 -12.51 -5.08
N GLY A 36 12.52 -13.16 -6.16
CA GLY A 36 11.49 -14.21 -6.13
C GLY A 36 11.96 -15.49 -5.42
N GLY A 37 13.25 -15.82 -5.50
CA GLY A 37 13.90 -16.86 -4.71
C GLY A 37 14.00 -16.49 -3.23
N ARG A 38 14.42 -15.26 -2.92
CA ARG A 38 14.50 -14.74 -1.54
C ARG A 38 13.14 -14.58 -0.86
N LEU A 39 12.10 -14.18 -1.59
CA LEU A 39 10.74 -14.13 -1.07
C LEU A 39 10.21 -15.55 -0.78
N ARG A 40 10.54 -16.52 -1.64
CA ARG A 40 10.24 -17.95 -1.39
C ARG A 40 11.01 -18.49 -0.20
N GLU A 41 12.27 -18.11 -0.03
CA GLU A 41 13.10 -18.49 1.11
C GLU A 41 12.60 -17.86 2.41
N LEU A 42 12.23 -16.56 2.40
CA LEU A 42 11.62 -15.85 3.54
C LEU A 42 10.26 -16.46 3.92
N SER A 43 9.44 -16.76 2.92
CA SER A 43 8.16 -17.46 3.11
C SER A 43 8.38 -18.83 3.75
N ARG A 44 9.39 -19.59 3.28
CA ARG A 44 9.75 -20.89 3.84
C ARG A 44 10.34 -20.79 5.25
N SER A 45 11.22 -19.83 5.52
CA SER A 45 11.91 -19.68 6.81
C SER A 45 10.96 -19.21 7.92
N ARG A 46 9.96 -18.37 7.61
CA ARG A 46 8.91 -17.98 8.56
C ARG A 46 7.90 -19.11 8.81
N MET A 47 7.69 -20.00 7.85
CA MET A 47 6.92 -21.24 8.03
C MET A 47 7.70 -22.35 8.76
N GLU A 48 9.04 -22.35 8.70
CA GLU A 48 9.89 -23.27 9.47
C GLU A 48 9.88 -22.99 10.99
N MET A 49 9.40 -21.82 11.45
CA MET A 49 9.05 -21.63 12.87
C MET A 49 7.81 -22.43 13.30
N GLN A 50 7.10 -23.00 12.34
CA GLN A 50 5.92 -23.84 12.51
C GLN A 50 6.22 -25.25 11.96
N HIS A 51 7.43 -25.75 12.21
CA HIS A 51 7.85 -27.10 11.83
C HIS A 51 7.22 -28.14 12.76
N ASP A 52 5.92 -28.33 12.60
CA ASP A 52 5.24 -29.61 12.66
C ASP A 52 3.93 -29.41 11.89
N LEU A 53 3.81 -30.04 10.71
CA LEU A 53 2.63 -30.13 9.81
C LEU A 53 2.56 -29.23 8.57
N LEU A 54 3.60 -29.16 7.72
CA LEU A 54 3.45 -28.64 6.34
C LEU A 54 3.56 -29.75 5.30
N ASP A 55 2.42 -30.42 5.10
CA ASP A 55 2.09 -31.26 3.95
C ASP A 55 1.87 -30.38 2.70
N ASN A 56 1.92 -30.98 1.50
CA ASN A 56 1.69 -30.38 0.18
C ASN A 56 0.38 -29.55 0.04
N GLY A 57 -0.51 -29.59 1.03
CA GLY A 57 -1.79 -28.88 1.08
C GLY A 57 -1.69 -27.35 1.18
N MET A 58 -0.65 -26.76 1.78
CA MET A 58 -0.62 -25.29 1.95
C MET A 58 -0.29 -24.52 0.66
N LEU A 59 0.51 -25.12 -0.24
CA LEU A 59 0.72 -24.61 -1.60
C LEU A 59 -0.52 -24.77 -2.50
N MET A 60 -1.43 -25.70 -2.16
CA MET A 60 -2.74 -25.79 -2.81
C MET A 60 -3.74 -24.75 -2.27
N SER A 61 -3.62 -24.34 -0.99
CA SER A 61 -4.51 -23.35 -0.35
C SER A 61 -4.48 -21.94 -0.99
N TRP A 62 -3.36 -21.52 -1.57
CA TRP A 62 -3.23 -20.21 -2.25
C TRP A 62 -3.51 -20.27 -3.76
N ARG A 63 -3.83 -21.45 -4.30
CA ARG A 63 -4.43 -21.53 -5.64
C ARG A 63 -5.86 -21.04 -5.50
N THR A 64 -6.28 -20.16 -6.40
CA THR A 64 -7.71 -19.99 -6.63
C THR A 64 -8.20 -21.30 -7.23
N ASP A 65 -8.80 -22.17 -6.42
CA ASP A 65 -9.29 -23.51 -6.82
C ASP A 65 -10.50 -23.45 -7.78
N HIS A 66 -10.71 -22.29 -8.39
CA HIS A 66 -11.84 -21.94 -9.23
C HIS A 66 -11.29 -21.41 -10.55
N THR A 67 -11.99 -21.69 -11.63
CA THR A 67 -11.84 -20.98 -12.90
C THR A 67 -11.78 -19.48 -12.60
N ILE A 68 -10.63 -18.84 -12.87
CA ILE A 68 -10.47 -17.41 -12.64
C ILE A 68 -11.56 -16.70 -13.46
N TYR A 69 -12.38 -15.90 -12.81
CA TYR A 69 -13.36 -15.09 -13.52
C TYR A 69 -12.64 -14.13 -14.46
N VAL A 70 -12.96 -14.22 -15.76
CA VAL A 70 -12.50 -13.28 -16.78
C VAL A 70 -13.72 -12.76 -17.49
N GLY A 71 -14.12 -11.52 -17.17
CA GLY A 71 -15.24 -10.84 -17.81
C GLY A 71 -14.86 -10.26 -19.17
N VAL A 72 -15.87 -9.90 -19.97
CA VAL A 72 -15.67 -9.21 -21.26
C VAL A 72 -15.06 -7.83 -21.04
N GLN A 73 -13.92 -7.55 -21.67
CA GLN A 73 -13.19 -6.28 -21.52
C GLN A 73 -13.22 -5.37 -22.76
N ASP A 74 -13.83 -5.82 -23.87
CA ASP A 74 -13.82 -5.12 -25.15
C ASP A 74 -14.39 -3.70 -25.04
N GLY A 75 -13.61 -2.72 -25.50
CA GLY A 75 -14.00 -1.30 -25.49
C GLY A 75 -13.92 -0.59 -24.14
N LEU A 76 -13.78 -1.32 -23.02
CA LEU A 76 -13.79 -0.73 -21.68
C LEU A 76 -12.57 0.18 -21.43
N LYS A 77 -11.38 -0.15 -21.95
CA LYS A 77 -10.21 0.76 -21.89
C LYS A 77 -10.51 2.15 -22.43
N LYS A 78 -11.25 2.24 -23.56
CA LYS A 78 -11.60 3.53 -24.17
C LYS A 78 -12.62 4.28 -23.30
N ALA A 79 -13.55 3.55 -22.69
CA ALA A 79 -14.55 4.13 -21.78
C ALA A 79 -13.91 4.67 -20.49
N ASP A 80 -12.88 4.00 -19.98
CA ASP A 80 -12.16 4.39 -18.77
C ASP A 80 -11.22 5.59 -18.98
N LYS A 81 -10.98 6.02 -20.23
CA LYS A 81 -10.01 7.07 -20.54
C LYS A 81 -10.47 8.43 -20.00
N ILE A 82 -9.65 9.04 -19.16
CA ILE A 82 -9.86 10.39 -18.63
C ILE A 82 -9.24 11.40 -19.61
N SER A 83 -10.07 12.27 -20.18
CA SER A 83 -9.59 13.37 -21.02
C SER A 83 -8.91 14.47 -20.21
N GLU A 84 -9.55 14.88 -19.11
CA GLU A 84 -9.07 15.90 -18.18
C GLU A 84 -9.78 15.74 -16.83
N LEU A 85 -9.05 15.87 -15.73
CA LEU A 85 -9.64 15.93 -14.40
C LEU A 85 -10.12 17.37 -14.08
N PRO A 86 -11.23 17.55 -13.35
CA PRO A 86 -11.61 18.86 -12.84
C PRO A 86 -10.48 19.52 -12.06
N GLY A 87 -10.15 20.77 -12.39
CA GLY A 87 -9.08 21.52 -11.72
C GLY A 87 -7.66 21.10 -12.12
N GLN A 88 -7.48 20.21 -13.09
CA GLN A 88 -6.18 19.81 -13.61
C GLN A 88 -5.44 20.98 -14.27
N PRO A 89 -4.13 21.15 -14.03
CA PRO A 89 -3.34 22.21 -14.66
C PRO A 89 -3.04 21.86 -16.12
N GLY A 90 -3.94 22.30 -17.00
CA GLY A 90 -3.90 22.07 -18.44
C GLY A 90 -4.04 20.59 -18.80
N LYS A 91 -3.88 20.26 -20.08
CA LYS A 91 -3.93 18.88 -20.54
C LYS A 91 -2.75 18.07 -19.97
N ALA A 92 -3.04 16.87 -19.48
CA ALA A 92 -2.02 15.92 -19.05
C ALA A 92 -1.13 15.56 -20.26
N VAL A 93 0.16 15.37 -19.99
CA VAL A 93 1.15 14.98 -21.01
C VAL A 93 1.34 13.46 -21.09
N PHE A 94 0.45 12.72 -20.44
CA PHE A 94 0.39 11.27 -20.35
C PHE A 94 -1.09 10.86 -20.39
N ASP A 95 -1.37 9.63 -20.79
CA ASP A 95 -2.73 9.10 -20.72
C ASP A 95 -3.05 8.63 -19.29
N GLN A 96 -4.31 8.81 -18.90
CA GLN A 96 -4.82 8.38 -17.60
C GLN A 96 -6.20 7.78 -17.75
N TYR A 97 -6.50 6.82 -16.88
CA TYR A 97 -7.69 6.00 -16.93
C TYR A 97 -8.23 5.80 -15.52
N ALA A 98 -9.54 5.71 -15.38
CA ALA A 98 -10.15 5.23 -14.16
C ALA A 98 -11.44 4.48 -14.47
N GLY A 99 -11.71 3.45 -13.70
CA GLY A 99 -12.90 2.64 -13.90
C GLY A 99 -12.97 1.50 -12.91
N TYR A 100 -13.95 0.63 -13.15
CA TYR A 100 -14.20 -0.54 -12.32
C TYR A 100 -13.82 -1.81 -13.06
N VAL A 101 -13.28 -2.76 -12.31
CA VAL A 101 -13.07 -4.14 -12.77
C VAL A 101 -13.82 -5.07 -11.83
N THR A 102 -14.78 -5.82 -12.38
CA THR A 102 -15.52 -6.83 -11.64
C THR A 102 -14.61 -7.99 -11.27
N VAL A 103 -14.60 -8.36 -9.99
CA VAL A 103 -13.78 -9.47 -9.44
C VAL A 103 -14.63 -10.65 -8.97
N ASP A 104 -15.93 -10.45 -8.74
CA ASP A 104 -16.91 -11.51 -8.56
C ASP A 104 -18.26 -11.07 -9.14
N GLU A 105 -18.66 -11.70 -10.25
CA GLU A 105 -19.93 -11.43 -10.93
C GLU A 105 -21.15 -11.79 -10.08
N THR A 106 -21.05 -12.86 -9.27
CA THR A 106 -22.18 -13.36 -8.46
C THR A 106 -22.52 -12.38 -7.35
N SER A 107 -21.53 -11.75 -6.72
CA SER A 107 -21.76 -10.65 -5.76
C SER A 107 -21.94 -9.30 -6.42
N GLY A 108 -21.61 -9.15 -7.70
CA GLY A 108 -21.43 -7.85 -8.33
C GLY A 108 -20.33 -7.04 -7.63
N LYS A 109 -19.27 -7.70 -7.18
CA LYS A 109 -18.13 -7.06 -6.53
C LYS A 109 -17.17 -6.51 -7.57
N ALA A 110 -16.84 -5.23 -7.47
CA ALA A 110 -15.96 -4.54 -8.39
C ALA A 110 -14.98 -3.61 -7.66
N LEU A 111 -13.72 -3.63 -8.11
CA LEU A 111 -12.68 -2.76 -7.57
C LEU A 111 -12.43 -1.58 -8.52
N PHE A 112 -12.34 -0.39 -7.95
CA PHE A 112 -12.01 0.85 -8.63
C PHE A 112 -10.49 1.01 -8.73
N TYR A 113 -10.05 1.54 -9.87
CA TYR A 113 -8.65 1.88 -10.09
C TYR A 113 -8.50 3.27 -10.70
N TYR A 114 -7.35 3.89 -10.44
CA TYR A 114 -6.82 5.02 -11.20
C TYR A 114 -5.47 4.60 -11.78
N PHE A 115 -5.29 4.78 -13.08
CA PHE A 115 -4.08 4.43 -13.80
C PHE A 115 -3.52 5.65 -14.50
N ALA A 116 -2.25 5.96 -14.26
CA ALA A 116 -1.51 7.02 -14.94
C ALA A 116 -0.32 6.39 -15.66
N GLU A 117 -0.31 6.50 -16.99
CA GLU A 117 0.82 6.03 -17.79
C GLU A 117 2.09 6.81 -17.47
N ALA A 118 3.23 6.20 -17.80
CA ALA A 118 4.50 6.88 -17.73
C ALA A 118 4.50 8.09 -18.67
N VAL A 119 5.13 9.19 -18.23
CA VAL A 119 5.21 10.42 -19.03
C VAL A 119 5.95 10.22 -20.36
N GLU A 120 7.00 9.40 -20.35
CA GLU A 120 7.83 9.11 -21.51
C GLU A 120 7.89 7.61 -21.79
N ASP A 121 7.67 7.25 -23.05
CA ASP A 121 7.78 5.88 -23.60
C ASP A 121 7.08 4.79 -22.76
N PRO A 122 5.77 4.92 -22.43
CA PRO A 122 5.08 4.01 -21.50
C PRO A 122 5.17 2.53 -21.88
N SER A 123 5.27 2.21 -23.18
CA SER A 123 5.46 0.84 -23.70
C SER A 123 6.78 0.18 -23.28
N THR A 124 7.76 0.95 -22.82
CA THR A 124 9.08 0.45 -22.37
C THR A 124 9.24 0.49 -20.85
N LYS A 125 8.32 1.15 -20.14
CA LYS A 125 8.40 1.37 -18.70
C LYS A 125 7.72 0.24 -17.92
N PRO A 126 8.16 -0.05 -16.69
CA PRO A 126 7.52 -1.07 -15.85
C PRO A 126 6.08 -0.68 -15.51
N LEU A 127 5.26 -1.68 -15.20
CA LEU A 127 3.95 -1.51 -14.58
C LEU A 127 4.12 -1.64 -13.06
N VAL A 128 3.61 -0.67 -12.31
CA VAL A 128 3.75 -0.61 -10.85
C VAL A 128 2.37 -0.49 -10.23
N LEU A 129 1.98 -1.49 -9.46
CA LEU A 129 0.78 -1.45 -8.62
C LEU A 129 1.10 -0.75 -7.31
N TRP A 130 0.24 0.17 -6.87
CA TRP A 130 0.31 0.84 -5.57
C TRP A 130 -0.93 0.52 -4.71
N LEU A 131 -0.68 0.13 -3.46
CA LEU A 131 -1.69 -0.17 -2.45
C LEU A 131 -1.45 0.60 -1.15
N ASN A 132 -2.36 1.49 -0.77
CA ASN A 132 -2.39 2.01 0.60
C ASN A 132 -2.86 0.92 1.59
N GLY A 133 -2.50 1.07 2.86
CA GLY A 133 -2.81 0.12 3.94
C GLY A 133 -4.13 0.40 4.65
N GLY A 134 -4.05 0.60 5.98
CA GLY A 134 -5.19 0.80 6.86
C GLY A 134 -5.26 -0.30 7.92
N PRO A 135 -5.89 -1.46 7.65
CA PRO A 135 -6.58 -1.87 6.42
C PRO A 135 -7.79 -1.00 6.08
N GLY A 136 -8.13 -0.89 4.78
CA GLY A 136 -9.33 -0.17 4.33
C GLY A 136 -9.11 1.30 3.92
N CYS A 137 -7.86 1.78 3.86
CA CYS A 137 -7.57 3.11 3.33
C CYS A 137 -7.48 3.10 1.80
N SER A 138 -7.97 4.16 1.17
CA SER A 138 -7.96 4.29 -0.30
C SER A 138 -6.56 4.54 -0.87
N SER A 139 -6.24 3.85 -1.98
CA SER A 139 -5.04 4.10 -2.77
C SER A 139 -5.07 5.40 -3.58
N LEU A 140 -6.23 6.08 -3.65
CA LEU A 140 -6.28 7.45 -4.16
C LEU A 140 -5.62 8.44 -3.20
N GLY A 141 -5.47 8.11 -1.91
CA GLY A 141 -4.57 8.82 -1.01
C GLY A 141 -3.15 8.85 -1.58
N GLY A 142 -2.61 7.68 -1.94
CA GLY A 142 -1.31 7.59 -2.61
C GLY A 142 -1.25 8.34 -3.95
N ALA A 143 -2.30 8.25 -4.76
CA ALA A 143 -2.36 8.92 -6.05
C ALA A 143 -2.39 10.46 -5.93
N MET A 144 -3.09 11.00 -4.95
CA MET A 144 -3.45 12.42 -4.90
C MET A 144 -2.76 13.20 -3.78
N LEU A 145 -2.11 12.52 -2.83
CA LEU A 145 -1.44 13.14 -1.67
C LEU A 145 0.01 12.69 -1.49
N GLU A 146 0.46 11.65 -2.21
CA GLU A 146 1.81 11.08 -2.02
C GLU A 146 2.62 11.09 -3.33
N ILE A 147 2.39 10.11 -4.21
CA ILE A 147 3.32 9.75 -5.30
C ILE A 147 2.74 9.85 -6.71
N GLY A 148 1.44 10.09 -6.85
CA GLY A 148 0.81 10.20 -8.16
C GLY A 148 1.09 11.53 -8.88
N PRO A 149 0.54 11.71 -10.09
CA PRO A 149 0.89 12.81 -10.99
C PRO A 149 0.44 14.19 -10.51
N PHE A 150 -0.57 14.24 -9.64
CA PHE A 150 -1.19 15.47 -9.18
C PHE A 150 -1.39 15.48 -7.67
N PHE A 151 -1.30 16.66 -7.06
CA PHE A 151 -1.74 16.89 -5.69
C PHE A 151 -3.04 17.67 -5.66
N VAL A 152 -3.94 17.34 -4.73
CA VAL A 152 -5.10 18.18 -4.42
C VAL A 152 -4.62 19.44 -3.70
N ASN A 153 -5.01 20.62 -4.20
CA ASN A 153 -4.66 21.89 -3.56
C ASN A 153 -5.58 22.19 -2.36
N ARG A 154 -5.15 23.12 -1.51
CA ARG A 154 -5.88 23.52 -0.28
C ARG A 154 -7.29 24.08 -0.52
N ASP A 155 -7.61 24.46 -1.75
CA ASP A 155 -8.95 24.93 -2.12
C ASP A 155 -9.94 23.78 -2.35
N ASN A 156 -9.48 22.52 -2.26
CA ASN A 156 -10.23 21.29 -2.51
C ASN A 156 -10.95 21.27 -3.86
N ARG A 157 -10.44 22.03 -4.84
CA ARG A 157 -11.07 22.23 -6.16
C ARG A 157 -10.07 22.12 -7.29
N THR A 158 -8.83 22.55 -7.06
CA THR A 158 -7.79 22.55 -8.09
C THR A 158 -6.72 21.52 -7.77
N LEU A 159 -6.00 21.10 -8.83
CA LEU A 159 -4.87 20.20 -8.76
C LEU A 159 -3.58 20.95 -9.08
N SER A 160 -2.46 20.48 -8.54
CA SER A 160 -1.12 20.91 -8.94
C SER A 160 -0.30 19.71 -9.41
N ARG A 161 0.63 19.92 -10.36
CA ARG A 161 1.50 18.84 -10.84
C ARG A 161 2.49 18.43 -9.75
N ASN A 162 2.64 17.14 -9.55
CA ASN A 162 3.71 16.59 -8.74
C ASN A 162 4.97 16.40 -9.60
N LYS A 163 5.97 17.27 -9.41
CA LYS A 163 7.26 17.16 -10.11
C LYS A 163 8.06 15.89 -9.76
N TYR A 164 7.71 15.21 -8.68
CA TYR A 164 8.34 13.97 -8.22
C TYR A 164 7.41 12.76 -8.36
N ALA A 165 6.40 12.87 -9.23
CA ALA A 165 5.48 11.78 -9.48
C ALA A 165 6.22 10.52 -9.94
N TRP A 166 5.81 9.37 -9.42
CA TRP A 166 6.41 8.10 -9.81
C TRP A 166 6.09 7.73 -11.26
N ASN A 167 5.02 8.29 -11.83
CA ASN A 167 4.74 8.11 -13.26
C ASN A 167 5.73 8.85 -14.19
N ASN A 168 6.72 9.56 -13.65
CA ASN A 168 7.86 10.01 -14.46
C ASN A 168 8.74 8.83 -14.93
N VAL A 169 8.70 7.68 -14.26
CA VAL A 169 9.59 6.53 -14.55
C VAL A 169 8.87 5.18 -14.66
N ALA A 170 7.56 5.12 -14.39
CA ALA A 170 6.76 3.90 -14.41
C ALA A 170 5.32 4.15 -14.83
N ASN A 171 4.61 3.10 -15.24
CA ASN A 171 3.16 3.13 -15.41
C ASN A 171 2.52 2.81 -14.05
N MET A 172 1.82 3.78 -13.47
CA MET A 172 1.36 3.71 -12.08
C MET A 172 -0.11 3.33 -12.00
N LEU A 173 -0.40 2.17 -11.40
CA LEU A 173 -1.74 1.63 -11.18
C LEU A 173 -2.09 1.71 -9.69
N PHE A 174 -3.01 2.59 -9.34
CA PHE A 174 -3.53 2.76 -7.98
C PHE A 174 -4.84 1.99 -7.84
N LEU A 175 -4.88 1.01 -6.95
CA LEU A 175 -6.04 0.12 -6.76
C LEU A 175 -6.69 0.37 -5.40
N GLU A 176 -7.98 0.72 -5.38
CA GLU A 176 -8.77 0.76 -4.15
C GLU A 176 -9.23 -0.66 -3.79
N SER A 177 -8.64 -1.24 -2.76
CA SER A 177 -8.90 -2.61 -2.32
C SER A 177 -8.83 -2.68 -0.80
N PRO A 178 -9.65 -3.51 -0.14
CA PRO A 178 -10.71 -4.39 -0.67
C PRO A 178 -12.00 -3.66 -1.09
N ALA A 179 -13.02 -4.41 -1.52
CA ALA A 179 -14.34 -3.84 -1.80
C ALA A 179 -14.93 -3.14 -0.56
N GLY A 180 -15.51 -1.95 -0.74
CA GLY A 180 -15.93 -1.05 0.34
C GLY A 180 -14.95 0.10 0.60
N VAL A 181 -13.72 0.00 0.07
CA VAL A 181 -12.73 1.08 0.14
C VAL A 181 -12.96 2.08 -0.99
N GLY A 182 -13.16 3.35 -0.61
CA GLY A 182 -13.31 4.45 -1.57
C GLY A 182 -14.50 4.23 -2.51
N PHE A 183 -14.22 4.08 -3.79
CA PHE A 183 -15.23 3.81 -4.80
C PHE A 183 -15.50 2.31 -5.03
N SER A 184 -14.60 1.41 -4.63
CA SER A 184 -14.77 -0.04 -4.76
C SER A 184 -15.99 -0.54 -3.97
N TYR A 185 -16.75 -1.48 -4.53
CA TYR A 185 -18.02 -1.91 -3.93
C TYR A 185 -18.34 -3.40 -4.18
N SER A 186 -19.33 -3.89 -3.43
CA SER A 186 -20.07 -5.13 -3.67
C SER A 186 -21.58 -4.87 -3.58
N ASN A 187 -22.37 -5.50 -4.45
CA ASN A 187 -23.83 -5.49 -4.32
C ASN A 187 -24.32 -6.40 -3.19
N ARG A 188 -23.45 -7.26 -2.63
CA ARG A 188 -23.76 -8.20 -1.56
C ARG A 188 -23.20 -7.70 -0.22
N THR A 189 -24.08 -7.25 0.67
CA THR A 189 -23.68 -6.68 1.97
C THR A 189 -22.82 -7.61 2.83
N SER A 190 -23.01 -8.93 2.74
CA SER A 190 -22.21 -9.88 3.52
C SER A 190 -20.73 -9.95 3.12
N ASP A 191 -20.35 -9.44 1.95
CA ASP A 191 -18.95 -9.40 1.52
C ASP A 191 -18.12 -8.44 2.39
N TYR A 192 -18.72 -7.34 2.84
CA TYR A 192 -18.05 -6.37 3.71
C TYR A 192 -17.73 -6.96 5.10
N ASN A 193 -18.49 -7.95 5.55
CA ASN A 193 -18.27 -8.62 6.84
C ASN A 193 -17.28 -9.79 6.75
N ASN A 194 -17.00 -10.29 5.55
CA ASN A 194 -16.16 -11.47 5.30
C ASN A 194 -14.87 -11.10 4.55
N THR A 195 -14.43 -9.85 4.70
CA THR A 195 -13.19 -9.35 4.11
C THR A 195 -12.01 -9.65 5.03
N GLY A 196 -10.92 -10.17 4.45
CA GLY A 196 -9.67 -10.42 5.15
C GLY A 196 -8.51 -10.55 4.18
N ASP A 197 -7.32 -10.80 4.70
CA ASP A 197 -6.07 -10.84 3.92
C ASP A 197 -6.14 -11.76 2.70
N ARG A 198 -6.59 -13.01 2.89
CA ARG A 198 -6.68 -14.01 1.81
C ARG A 198 -7.68 -13.62 0.72
N SER A 199 -8.87 -13.15 1.09
CA SER A 199 -9.87 -12.74 0.11
C SER A 199 -9.45 -11.47 -0.62
N THR A 200 -8.79 -10.53 0.07
CA THR A 200 -8.24 -9.31 -0.53
C THR A 200 -7.15 -9.63 -1.57
N ALA A 201 -6.24 -10.55 -1.26
CA ALA A 201 -5.20 -10.98 -2.20
C ALA A 201 -5.78 -11.71 -3.42
N ALA A 202 -6.82 -12.54 -3.22
CA ALA A 202 -7.51 -13.22 -4.31
C ALA A 202 -8.27 -12.24 -5.23
N ASP A 203 -9.04 -11.32 -4.65
CA ASP A 203 -9.79 -10.31 -5.41
C ASP A 203 -8.82 -9.39 -6.18
N ALA A 204 -7.71 -8.96 -5.58
CA ALA A 204 -6.69 -8.15 -6.25
C ALA A 204 -5.97 -8.92 -7.39
N TYR A 205 -5.77 -10.23 -7.25
CA TYR A 205 -5.24 -11.06 -8.34
C TYR A 205 -6.23 -11.17 -9.50
N ILE A 206 -7.51 -11.45 -9.23
CA ILE A 206 -8.57 -11.48 -10.25
C ILE A 206 -8.69 -10.13 -10.96
N PHE A 207 -8.60 -9.03 -10.19
CA PHE A 207 -8.52 -7.67 -10.73
C PHE A 207 -7.39 -7.55 -11.74
N LEU A 208 -6.15 -7.94 -11.39
CA LEU A 208 -5.00 -7.82 -12.27
C LEU A 208 -5.16 -8.62 -13.56
N ILE A 209 -5.71 -9.84 -13.49
CA ILE A 209 -5.96 -10.66 -14.68
C ILE A 209 -6.95 -9.95 -15.61
N ASN A 210 -8.10 -9.50 -15.09
CA ASN A 210 -9.10 -8.79 -15.90
C ASN A 210 -8.57 -7.44 -16.42
N TRP A 211 -7.80 -6.73 -15.60
CA TRP A 211 -7.19 -5.47 -16.00
C TRP A 211 -6.20 -5.68 -17.14
N LEU A 212 -5.37 -6.73 -17.11
CA LEU A 212 -4.47 -7.08 -18.20
C LEU A 212 -5.20 -7.52 -19.48
N GLU A 213 -6.38 -8.12 -19.39
CA GLU A 213 -7.23 -8.35 -20.56
C GLU A 213 -7.78 -7.04 -21.15
N ARG A 214 -8.07 -6.04 -20.30
CA ARG A 214 -8.49 -4.70 -20.73
C ARG A 214 -7.34 -3.85 -21.31
N PHE A 215 -6.14 -4.04 -20.78
CA PHE A 215 -4.91 -3.34 -21.13
C PHE A 215 -3.85 -4.33 -21.66
N PRO A 216 -4.11 -5.01 -22.78
CA PRO A 216 -3.31 -6.14 -23.25
C PRO A 216 -1.87 -5.75 -23.61
N GLU A 217 -1.61 -4.48 -23.95
CA GLU A 217 -0.26 -3.98 -24.22
C GLU A 217 0.67 -4.05 -23.00
N TYR A 218 0.13 -4.11 -21.77
CA TYR A 218 0.92 -4.24 -20.55
C TYR A 218 1.23 -5.70 -20.18
N LYS A 219 0.69 -6.69 -20.91
CA LYS A 219 1.05 -8.10 -20.71
C LYS A 219 2.55 -8.30 -20.98
N GLY A 220 3.23 -8.93 -20.03
CA GLY A 220 4.67 -9.19 -20.11
C GLY A 220 5.58 -8.05 -19.66
N HIS A 221 5.06 -6.83 -19.42
CA HIS A 221 5.83 -5.76 -18.79
C HIS A 221 6.43 -6.22 -17.46
N SER A 222 7.62 -5.72 -17.12
CA SER A 222 8.15 -5.86 -15.76
C SER A 222 7.13 -5.30 -14.78
N PHE A 223 6.66 -6.14 -13.86
CA PHE A 223 5.60 -5.80 -12.90
C PHE A 223 6.15 -5.72 -11.49
N PHE A 224 5.81 -4.66 -10.77
CA PHE A 224 6.17 -4.47 -9.35
C PHE A 224 4.91 -4.20 -8.53
N ILE A 225 4.92 -4.69 -7.29
CA ILE A 225 3.86 -4.39 -6.32
C ILE A 225 4.46 -3.54 -5.22
N THR A 226 3.83 -2.40 -4.97
CA THR A 226 4.29 -1.38 -4.04
C THR A 226 3.16 -0.91 -3.14
N GLY A 227 3.51 -0.32 -2.00
CA GLY A 227 2.50 0.21 -1.07
C GLY A 227 3.05 0.42 0.33
N GLN A 228 2.17 0.66 1.29
CA GLN A 228 2.59 1.14 2.61
C GLN A 228 1.70 0.68 3.78
N SER A 229 2.21 0.80 5.00
CA SER A 229 1.47 0.49 6.23
C SER A 229 1.00 -0.98 6.22
N TYR A 230 -0.30 -1.25 6.33
CA TYR A 230 -0.88 -2.60 6.18
C TYR A 230 -0.65 -3.22 4.79
N GLY A 231 -0.10 -2.45 3.83
CA GLY A 231 0.52 -2.98 2.62
C GLY A 231 1.61 -4.04 2.91
N GLY A 232 2.18 -4.06 4.10
CA GLY A 232 3.03 -5.15 4.60
C GLY A 232 2.35 -6.52 4.64
N HIS A 233 1.03 -6.58 4.71
CA HIS A 233 0.23 -7.80 4.54
C HIS A 233 -0.23 -7.99 3.10
N TYR A 234 -0.77 -6.95 2.47
CA TYR A 234 -1.36 -7.04 1.13
C TYR A 234 -0.34 -7.46 0.06
N ILE A 235 0.83 -6.82 0.05
CA ILE A 235 1.82 -6.95 -1.01
C ILE A 235 2.44 -8.35 -1.06
N PRO A 236 3.01 -8.90 0.03
CA PRO A 236 3.62 -10.23 -0.03
C PRO A 236 2.59 -11.32 -0.28
N GLN A 237 1.35 -11.18 0.21
CA GLN A 237 0.29 -12.15 -0.04
C GLN A 237 -0.17 -12.12 -1.51
N LEU A 238 -0.35 -10.94 -2.10
CA LEU A 238 -0.63 -10.81 -3.53
C LEU A 238 0.53 -11.33 -4.40
N ALA A 239 1.77 -11.01 -4.05
CA ALA A 239 2.96 -11.52 -4.72
C ALA A 239 2.99 -13.06 -4.70
N ASN A 240 2.72 -13.68 -3.55
CA ASN A 240 2.65 -15.13 -3.42
C ASN A 240 1.51 -15.74 -4.25
N THR A 241 0.34 -15.10 -4.26
CA THR A 241 -0.80 -15.50 -5.09
C THR A 241 -0.43 -15.46 -6.58
N ILE A 242 0.24 -14.41 -7.05
CA ILE A 242 0.72 -14.29 -8.43
C ILE A 242 1.72 -15.40 -8.76
N LEU A 243 2.76 -15.58 -7.94
CA LEU A 243 3.80 -16.59 -8.17
C LEU A 243 3.23 -18.01 -8.18
N SER A 244 2.19 -18.27 -7.37
CA SER A 244 1.52 -19.57 -7.32
C SER A 244 0.68 -19.81 -8.57
N ASN A 245 -0.06 -18.80 -9.04
CA ASN A 245 -0.91 -18.94 -10.23
C ASN A 245 -0.13 -18.89 -11.56
N ASN A 246 1.03 -18.22 -11.61
CA ASN A 246 1.93 -18.25 -12.76
C ASN A 246 2.48 -19.66 -13.08
N LYS A 247 2.41 -20.60 -12.13
CA LYS A 247 2.81 -22.01 -12.34
C LYS A 247 1.71 -22.85 -13.00
N ILE A 248 0.49 -22.35 -13.09
CA ILE A 248 -0.64 -23.04 -13.69
C ILE A 248 -0.58 -22.80 -15.20
N MET A 249 -0.64 -23.85 -16.01
CA MET A 249 -0.66 -23.70 -17.47
C MET A 249 -1.95 -22.97 -17.92
N ASN A 250 -1.84 -22.14 -18.96
CA ASN A 250 -2.95 -21.38 -19.56
C ASN A 250 -3.53 -20.23 -18.72
N THR A 251 -2.85 -19.75 -17.69
CA THR A 251 -3.17 -18.47 -17.02
C THR A 251 -2.37 -17.32 -17.62
N THR A 252 -2.90 -16.09 -17.58
CA THR A 252 -2.16 -14.89 -17.97
C THR A 252 -0.96 -14.71 -17.03
N MET A 253 0.25 -14.89 -17.56
CA MET A 253 1.48 -14.77 -16.78
C MET A 253 1.74 -13.31 -16.42
N ILE A 254 1.86 -13.03 -15.12
CA ILE A 254 2.27 -11.70 -14.61
C ILE A 254 3.77 -11.74 -14.34
N ASN A 255 4.55 -10.94 -15.08
CA ASN A 255 6.02 -10.90 -14.98
C ASN A 255 6.49 -10.10 -13.74
N LEU A 256 6.14 -10.60 -12.55
CA LEU A 256 6.51 -10.02 -11.26
C LEU A 256 8.04 -10.00 -11.10
N LYS A 257 8.61 -8.82 -10.93
CA LYS A 257 10.06 -8.59 -10.76
C LYS A 257 10.47 -8.34 -9.32
N GLY A 258 9.61 -7.67 -8.54
CA GLY A 258 9.93 -7.34 -7.15
C GLY A 258 8.78 -6.68 -6.42
N VAL A 259 9.01 -6.42 -5.14
CA VAL A 259 8.07 -5.71 -4.25
C VAL A 259 8.79 -4.64 -3.43
N ALA A 260 8.10 -3.54 -3.12
CA ALA A 260 8.62 -2.52 -2.22
C ALA A 260 7.54 -2.05 -1.25
N ILE A 261 7.86 -1.94 0.04
CA ILE A 261 6.88 -1.64 1.09
C ILE A 261 7.41 -0.52 1.99
N GLY A 262 6.70 0.61 2.04
CA GLY A 262 7.02 1.74 2.91
C GLY A 262 6.36 1.58 4.29
N ASN A 263 7.13 1.79 5.36
CA ASN A 263 6.62 1.82 6.75
C ASN A 263 5.67 0.66 7.08
N ALA A 264 6.11 -0.56 6.76
CA ALA A 264 5.26 -1.75 6.76
C ALA A 264 4.86 -2.20 8.17
N TYR A 265 3.60 -2.62 8.31
CA TYR A 265 3.17 -3.50 9.38
C TYR A 265 3.38 -4.95 8.91
N LEU A 266 4.23 -5.70 9.60
CA LEU A 266 4.72 -7.02 9.14
C LEU A 266 4.40 -8.14 10.12
N ASP A 267 4.55 -7.86 11.41
CA ASP A 267 4.46 -8.84 12.49
C ASP A 267 4.06 -8.10 13.75
N ASP A 268 2.93 -8.48 14.35
CA ASP A 268 2.33 -7.72 15.44
C ASP A 268 3.25 -7.58 16.66
N ASP A 269 3.90 -8.68 17.05
CA ASP A 269 4.81 -8.71 18.19
C ASP A 269 6.03 -7.80 17.96
N THR A 270 6.66 -7.95 16.79
CA THR A 270 7.84 -7.16 16.41
C THR A 270 7.47 -5.68 16.28
N ASN A 271 6.37 -5.36 15.61
CA ASN A 271 5.90 -3.99 15.42
C ASN A 271 5.55 -3.35 16.78
N THR A 272 4.79 -4.03 17.65
CA THR A 272 4.40 -3.50 18.96
C THR A 272 5.61 -3.25 19.85
N ARG A 273 6.55 -4.21 19.92
CA ARG A 273 7.79 -4.05 20.69
C ARG A 273 8.61 -2.87 20.17
N ALA A 274 8.82 -2.80 18.85
CA ALA A 274 9.58 -1.73 18.22
C ALA A 274 8.94 -0.36 18.41
N THR A 275 7.61 -0.26 18.41
CA THR A 275 6.89 0.99 18.69
C THR A 275 7.17 1.49 20.11
N VAL A 276 7.14 0.61 21.11
CA VAL A 276 7.44 1.00 22.49
C VAL A 276 8.92 1.39 22.68
N ASP A 277 9.83 0.67 22.03
CA ASP A 277 11.25 1.04 21.99
C ASP A 277 11.47 2.39 21.28
N TYR A 278 10.72 2.65 20.21
CA TYR A 278 10.75 3.92 19.48
C TYR A 278 10.28 5.07 20.38
N TYR A 279 9.18 4.90 21.10
CA TYR A 279 8.67 5.89 22.04
C TYR A 279 9.70 6.25 23.10
N TRP A 280 10.37 5.24 23.68
CA TRP A 280 11.38 5.47 24.71
C TRP A 280 12.63 6.16 24.16
N THR A 281 13.14 5.70 23.01
CA THR A 281 14.34 6.28 22.39
C THR A 281 14.14 7.69 21.84
N HIS A 282 12.89 8.10 21.64
CA HIS A 282 12.51 9.46 21.25
C HIS A 282 12.02 10.32 22.43
N ALA A 283 12.28 9.87 23.67
CA ALA A 283 11.94 10.58 24.90
C ALA A 283 10.44 10.91 25.05
N MET A 284 9.57 10.08 24.46
CA MET A 284 8.12 10.23 24.57
C MET A 284 7.53 9.48 25.78
N ILE A 285 8.26 8.49 26.30
CA ILE A 285 7.88 7.76 27.52
C ILE A 285 9.08 7.62 28.46
N SER A 286 8.81 7.48 29.76
CA SER A 286 9.84 7.27 30.77
C SER A 286 10.47 5.87 30.67
N LYS A 287 11.69 5.75 31.22
CA LYS A 287 12.34 4.45 31.40
C LYS A 287 11.49 3.48 32.23
N GLY A 288 10.74 3.99 33.22
CA GLY A 288 9.89 3.16 34.08
C GLY A 288 8.76 2.52 33.29
N THR A 289 8.07 3.30 32.47
CA THR A 289 6.99 2.81 31.60
C THR A 289 7.51 1.83 30.56
N HIS A 290 8.63 2.15 29.90
CA HIS A 290 9.29 1.22 28.97
C HIS A 290 9.64 -0.12 29.64
N THR A 291 10.29 -0.08 30.80
CA THR A 291 10.65 -1.30 31.57
C THR A 291 9.41 -2.10 31.95
N THR A 292 8.34 -1.44 32.38
CA THR A 292 7.06 -2.08 32.73
C THR A 292 6.48 -2.86 31.55
N VAL A 293 6.52 -2.28 30.33
CA VAL A 293 6.09 -3.01 29.13
C VAL A 293 6.98 -4.22 28.89
N GLN A 294 8.31 -4.06 28.91
CA GLN A 294 9.25 -5.17 28.63
C GLN A 294 9.12 -6.33 29.64
N GLU A 295 8.77 -6.04 30.90
CA GLU A 295 8.58 -7.07 31.94
C GLU A 295 7.23 -7.79 31.86
N ASN A 296 6.19 -7.11 31.38
CA ASN A 296 4.82 -7.64 31.36
C ASN A 296 4.39 -8.21 30.00
N CYS A 297 5.09 -7.86 28.92
CA CYS A 297 4.77 -8.28 27.56
C CYS A 297 5.78 -9.32 27.05
N GLY A 298 5.26 -10.49 26.68
CA GLY A 298 6.07 -11.57 26.11
C GLY A 298 6.38 -11.44 24.62
N PHE A 299 5.64 -10.58 23.89
CA PHE A 299 5.76 -10.40 22.43
C PHE A 299 5.83 -11.74 21.69
N ASN A 300 4.86 -12.60 21.96
CA ASN A 300 4.74 -13.97 21.45
C ASN A 300 3.29 -14.29 21.01
N GLY A 301 2.55 -13.27 20.57
CA GLY A 301 1.17 -13.35 20.12
C GLY A 301 0.13 -13.35 21.24
N THR A 302 0.55 -13.28 22.51
CA THR A 302 -0.35 -13.26 23.67
C THR A 302 -0.21 -11.98 24.48
N TYR A 303 -1.26 -11.14 24.45
CA TYR A 303 -1.33 -9.90 25.22
C TYR A 303 -2.18 -10.08 26.48
N THR A 304 -1.52 -10.46 27.57
CA THR A 304 -2.16 -10.58 28.90
C THR A 304 -2.79 -9.26 29.34
N GLY A 305 -3.67 -9.31 30.36
CA GLY A 305 -4.24 -8.08 30.93
C GLY A 305 -3.16 -7.09 31.39
N LEU A 306 -2.11 -7.59 32.05
CA LEU A 306 -0.98 -6.78 32.50
C LEU A 306 -0.21 -6.15 31.33
N CYS A 307 0.06 -6.91 30.27
CA CYS A 307 0.72 -6.38 29.08
C CYS A 307 -0.11 -5.27 28.42
N ARG A 308 -1.42 -5.48 28.25
CA ARG A 308 -2.32 -4.46 27.67
C ARG A 308 -2.34 -3.18 28.51
N THR A 309 -2.42 -3.30 29.82
CA THR A 309 -2.35 -2.14 30.73
C THR A 309 -1.01 -1.42 30.64
N ALA A 310 0.11 -2.14 30.51
CA ALA A 310 1.42 -1.52 30.35
C ALA A 310 1.55 -0.77 29.01
N ILE A 311 1.08 -1.36 27.91
CA ILE A 311 1.05 -0.71 26.59
C ILE A 311 0.16 0.53 26.61
N GLU A 312 -1.01 0.45 27.25
CA GLU A 312 -1.92 1.58 27.41
C GLU A 312 -1.28 2.72 28.21
N ALA A 313 -0.54 2.40 29.27
CA ALA A 313 0.23 3.41 30.02
C ALA A 313 1.29 4.11 29.14
N ALA A 314 1.99 3.36 28.28
CA ALA A 314 2.94 3.93 27.32
C ALA A 314 2.26 4.86 26.31
N ASN A 315 1.10 4.46 25.77
CA ASN A 315 0.32 5.29 24.85
C ASN A 315 -0.20 6.57 25.52
N ASN A 316 -0.60 6.49 26.78
CA ASN A 316 -1.05 7.66 27.55
C ASN A 316 0.10 8.62 27.87
N GLU A 317 1.26 8.12 28.27
CA GLU A 317 2.42 8.95 28.60
C GLU A 317 3.01 9.66 27.38
N LYS A 318 3.02 8.99 26.20
CA LYS A 318 3.37 9.60 24.91
C LYS A 318 2.58 10.89 24.65
N GLY A 319 1.32 10.92 25.10
CA GLY A 319 0.42 12.03 24.88
C GLY A 319 -0.01 12.17 23.42
N LEU A 320 -0.50 13.38 23.10
CA LEU A 320 -0.95 13.74 21.76
C LEU A 320 0.27 14.06 20.89
N VAL A 321 0.65 13.09 20.06
CA VAL A 321 1.64 13.24 18.96
C VAL A 321 1.09 12.57 17.71
N ASP A 322 1.39 13.12 16.53
CA ASP A 322 1.08 12.46 15.26
C ASP A 322 2.02 11.25 15.11
N GLU A 323 1.48 10.05 15.22
CA GLU A 323 2.25 8.81 15.14
C GLU A 323 2.81 8.55 13.73
N SER A 324 2.25 9.18 12.69
CA SER A 324 2.78 9.11 11.33
C SER A 324 4.00 10.02 11.16
N ASN A 325 4.10 11.09 11.95
CA ASN A 325 5.24 12.01 11.97
C ASN A 325 5.31 12.78 13.30
N ILE A 326 6.12 12.29 14.25
CA ILE A 326 6.19 12.84 15.62
C ILE A 326 6.67 14.29 15.71
N TYR A 327 7.18 14.87 14.63
CA TYR A 327 7.61 16.27 14.55
C TYR A 327 6.64 17.15 13.77
N ALA A 328 5.60 16.57 13.16
CA ALA A 328 4.56 17.33 12.50
C ALA A 328 3.59 17.94 13.52
N SER A 329 3.01 19.08 13.15
CA SER A 329 1.87 19.61 13.88
C SER A 329 0.63 18.77 13.57
N PHE A 330 -0.23 18.58 14.56
CA PHE A 330 -1.54 17.98 14.32
C PHE A 330 -2.34 18.77 13.28
N CYS A 331 -3.04 18.04 12.42
CA CYS A 331 -4.08 18.60 11.59
C CYS A 331 -5.31 18.84 12.48
N TRP A 332 -5.52 20.09 12.88
CA TRP A 332 -6.72 20.50 13.59
C TRP A 332 -7.85 20.75 12.60
N ASP A 333 -9.06 20.33 12.95
CA ASP A 333 -10.24 20.70 12.19
C ASP A 333 -10.42 22.22 12.25
N ALA A 334 -10.31 22.87 11.10
CA ALA A 334 -10.52 24.32 11.00
C ALA A 334 -11.98 24.73 11.34
N SER A 335 -12.91 23.77 11.35
CA SER A 335 -14.30 23.97 11.77
C SER A 335 -14.54 23.78 13.27
N ASP A 336 -13.56 23.25 14.02
CA ASP A 336 -13.60 23.12 15.49
C ASP A 336 -12.33 23.69 16.16
N PRO A 337 -12.26 25.02 16.37
CA PRO A 337 -11.10 25.67 16.98
C PRO A 337 -10.85 25.31 18.44
N GLN A 338 -11.79 24.66 19.14
CA GLN A 338 -11.63 24.35 20.56
C GLN A 338 -10.58 23.28 20.82
N GLN A 339 -10.31 22.42 19.83
CA GLN A 339 -9.29 21.37 19.95
C GLN A 339 -7.86 21.92 20.05
N GLN A 340 -7.59 23.12 19.50
CA GLN A 340 -6.28 23.78 19.61
C GLN A 340 -5.89 24.21 21.03
N HIS A 341 -6.87 24.40 21.93
CA HIS A 341 -6.62 24.98 23.25
C HIS A 341 -6.77 23.97 24.41
N ALA A 342 -7.28 22.76 24.14
CA ALA A 342 -7.59 21.78 25.19
C ALA A 342 -6.40 20.90 25.61
N SER A 343 -5.20 21.10 25.05
CA SER A 343 -4.06 20.18 25.21
C SER A 343 -2.71 20.85 25.49
N VAL A 344 -2.70 21.93 26.29
CA VAL A 344 -1.50 22.43 26.97
C VAL A 344 -1.56 22.14 28.45
#